data_AF-A0A142EP73-F1
#
_entry.id   AF-A0A142EP73-F1
#
_cell.length_a   1.000
_cell.length_b   1.000
_cell.length_c   1.000
_cell.angle_alpha   90.00
_cell.angle_beta   90.00
_cell.angle_gamma   90.00
#
_symmetry.space_group_name_H-M   'P 1'
#
loop_
_entity.id
_entity.type
_entity.pdbx_description
1 polymer ?
#
loop_
_entity_poly.entity_id
_entity_poly.type
_entity_poly.pdbx_seq_one_letter_code
_entity_poly.pdbx_strand_id
1 'polypeptide(L)' 'MALIRDRILFEVTFEDLAVPLSAYAHLIVEKECAEQIFCRRPWAKPEDKKYQKSNFTVRVIRPKKDSNEPR' A
#
# COMPACT_ATOMS: atom_id res chain seq x y z
N MET A 1 -14.10 16.94 16.45
CA MET A 1 -13.64 16.04 15.37
C MET A 1 -13.79 16.77 14.06
N ALA A 2 -12.78 16.76 13.21
CA ALA A 2 -12.87 17.32 11.86
C ALA A 2 -13.06 16.17 10.86
N LEU A 3 -13.95 16.35 9.89
CA LEU A 3 -14.13 15.40 8.80
C LEU A 3 -13.16 15.77 7.68
N ILE A 4 -12.09 14.98 7.53
CA ILE A 4 -11.11 15.15 6.46
C ILE A 4 -11.51 14.20 5.33
N ARG A 5 -11.65 14.73 4.11
CA ARG A 5 -11.79 13.94 2.89
C ARG A 5 -10.48 14.08 2.11
N ASP A 6 -9.74 12.99 1.99
CA ASP A 6 -8.49 12.95 1.24
C ASP A 6 -8.40 11.62 0.49
N ARG A 7 -7.64 11.61 -0.61
CA ARG A 7 -7.40 10.41 -1.41
C ARG A 7 -5.91 10.10 -1.37
N ILE A 8 -5.59 8.88 -0.93
CA ILE A 8 -4.23 8.39 -0.88
C ILE A 8 -4.10 7.26 -1.90
N LEU A 9 -3.08 7.31 -2.73
CA LEU A 9 -2.73 6.22 -3.65
C LEU A 9 -1.49 5.51 -3.11
N PHE A 10 -1.53 4.18 -3.06
CA PHE A 10 -0.39 3.35 -2.74
C PHE A 10 0.08 2.66 -4.02
N GLU A 11 1.32 2.93 -4.40
CA GLU A 11 2.02 2.18 -5.43
C GLU A 11 2.81 1.07 -4.75
N VAL A 12 2.53 -0.18 -5.13
CA VAL A 12 3.21 -1.35 -4.59
C VAL A 12 3.93 -2.05 -5.73
N THR A 13 5.25 -2.17 -5.58
CA THR A 13 6.12 -2.91 -6.50
C THR A 13 6.64 -4.12 -5.76
N PHE A 14 6.66 -5.27 -6.43
CA PHE A 14 7.20 -6.50 -5.87
C PHE A 14 8.04 -7.25 -6.90
N GLU A 15 9.09 -7.91 -6.42
CA GLU A 15 9.95 -8.78 -7.21
C GLU A 15 9.79 -10.23 -6.74
N ASP A 16 9.76 -11.16 -7.70
CA ASP A 16 9.72 -12.61 -7.45
C ASP A 16 8.60 -13.08 -6.50
N LEU A 17 7.37 -12.60 -6.71
CA LEU A 17 6.22 -13.05 -5.94
C LEU A 17 5.77 -14.45 -6.40
N ALA A 18 5.99 -15.45 -5.55
CA ALA A 18 5.54 -16.82 -5.78
C ALA A 18 4.01 -16.92 -5.67
N VAL A 19 3.31 -16.79 -6.80
CA VAL A 19 1.87 -17.04 -6.91
C VAL A 19 1.60 -18.32 -7.71
N PRO A 20 0.67 -19.17 -7.27
CA PRO A 20 0.22 -20.30 -8.08
C PRO A 20 -0.47 -19.79 -9.35
N LEU A 21 -0.11 -20.36 -10.49
CA LEU A 21 -0.80 -20.15 -11.77
C LEU A 21 -2.22 -20.74 -11.69
N SER A 22 -3.13 -19.96 -11.13
CA SER A 22 -4.54 -20.31 -10.90
C SER A 22 -5.42 -19.10 -11.20
N ALA A 23 -6.72 -19.33 -11.34
CA ALA A 23 -7.70 -18.25 -11.51
C ALA A 23 -7.66 -17.20 -10.38
N TYR A 24 -7.15 -17.58 -9.20
CA TYR A 24 -7.09 -16.72 -8.01
C TYR A 24 -5.75 -16.02 -7.82
N ALA A 25 -4.81 -16.12 -8.77
CA ALA A 25 -3.50 -15.47 -8.66
C ALA A 25 -3.63 -13.97 -8.35
N HIS A 26 -4.55 -13.28 -9.02
CA HIS A 26 -4.81 -11.85 -8.80
C HIS A 26 -5.24 -11.53 -7.36
N LEU A 27 -6.13 -12.33 -6.76
CA LEU A 27 -6.56 -12.14 -5.37
C LEU A 27 -5.41 -12.33 -4.38
N ILE A 28 -4.50 -13.26 -4.67
CA ILE A 28 -3.31 -13.48 -3.84
C ILE A 28 -2.41 -12.26 -3.92
N VAL A 29 -2.18 -11.70 -5.12
CA VAL A 29 -1.41 -10.46 -5.29
C VAL A 29 -2.07 -9.31 -4.53
N GLU A 30 -3.38 -9.13 -4.63
CA GLU A 30 -4.10 -8.06 -3.92
C GLU A 30 -3.97 -8.19 -2.41
N LYS A 31 -4.16 -9.41 -1.87
CA LYS A 31 -4.00 -9.70 -0.45
C LYS A 31 -2.57 -9.36 0.02
N GLU A 32 -1.57 -9.84 -0.70
CA GLU A 32 -0.15 -9.62 -0.38
C GLU A 32 0.19 -8.12 -0.40
N CYS A 33 -0.25 -7.39 -1.42
CA CYS A 33 -0.06 -5.94 -1.50
C CYS A 33 -0.73 -5.22 -0.32
N ALA A 34 -1.96 -5.59 0.05
CA ALA A 34 -2.69 -4.99 1.17
C ALA A 34 -1.97 -5.24 2.52
N GLU A 35 -1.49 -6.46 2.76
CA GLU A 35 -0.70 -6.80 3.96
C GLU A 35 0.59 -5.96 4.02
N GLN A 36 1.32 -5.86 2.90
CA GLN A 36 2.57 -5.10 2.85
C GLN A 36 2.37 -3.60 3.05
N ILE A 37 1.24 -3.03 2.62
CA ILE A 37 0.82 -1.66 2.95
C ILE A 37 0.55 -1.55 4.45
N PHE A 38 -0.22 -2.48 5.03
CA PHE A 38 -0.60 -2.45 6.44
C PHE A 38 0.62 -2.56 7.38
N CYS A 39 1.57 -3.43 7.07
CA CYS A 39 2.80 -3.61 7.85
C CYS A 39 3.74 -2.40 7.80
N ARG A 40 3.64 -1.56 6.76
CA ARG A 40 4.46 -0.34 6.57
C ARG A 40 3.75 0.94 7.01
N ARG A 41 2.59 0.84 7.66
CA ARG A 41 1.86 2.02 8.14
C ARG A 41 2.71 2.85 9.14
N PRO A 42 2.49 4.18 9.23
CA PRO A 42 3.31 5.07 10.08
C PRO A 42 3.39 4.66 11.55
N TRP A 43 2.33 4.02 12.08
CA TRP A 43 2.25 3.51 13.45
C TRP A 43 2.29 1.98 13.54
N ALA A 44 3.00 1.33 12.62
CA ALA A 44 3.19 -0.12 12.65
C ALA A 44 3.90 -0.53 13.96
N LYS A 45 3.35 -1.53 14.65
CA LYS A 45 4.01 -2.11 15.81
C LYS A 45 5.29 -2.83 15.36
N PRO A 46 6.30 -2.98 16.23
CA PRO A 46 7.50 -3.73 15.89
C PRO A 46 7.20 -5.17 15.45
N GLU A 47 6.12 -5.77 15.94
CA GLU A 47 5.62 -7.09 15.51
C GLU A 47 5.17 -7.08 14.05
N ASP A 48 4.44 -6.04 13.62
CA ASP A 48 3.97 -5.90 12.24
C ASP A 48 5.13 -5.68 11.26
N LYS A 49 6.22 -5.05 11.72
CA LYS A 49 7.43 -4.84 10.91
C LYS A 49 8.13 -6.15 10.54
N LYS A 50 7.96 -7.21 11.34
CA LYS A 50 8.54 -8.54 11.04
C LYS A 50 7.94 -9.19 9.80
N TYR A 51 6.70 -8.82 9.45
CA TYR A 51 6.00 -9.32 8.28
C TYR A 51 6.27 -8.49 7.02
N GLN A 52 7.11 -7.44 7.12
CA GLN A 52 7.56 -6.71 5.95
C GLN A 52 8.49 -7.61 5.14
N LYS A 53 8.06 -7.93 3.92
CA LYS A 53 8.85 -8.67 2.97
C LYS A 53 9.78 -7.71 2.23
N SER A 54 11.07 -8.01 2.19
CA SER A 54 12.10 -7.14 1.60
C SER A 54 11.94 -6.93 0.09
N ASN A 55 11.31 -7.89 -0.60
CA ASN A 55 11.01 -7.83 -2.03
C ASN A 55 9.78 -6.96 -2.37
N PHE A 56 9.14 -6.34 -1.38
CA PHE A 56 8.05 -5.40 -1.59
C PHE A 56 8.49 -3.97 -1.30
N THR A 57 8.24 -3.08 -2.25
CA THR A 57 8.40 -1.64 -2.10
C THR A 57 7.03 -0.98 -2.13
N VAL A 58 6.70 -0.20 -1.11
CA VAL A 58 5.43 0.54 -1.02
C VAL A 58 5.73 2.03 -1.03
N ARG A 59 5.14 2.75 -1.99
CA ARG A 59 5.25 4.21 -2.14
C ARG A 59 3.89 4.84 -1.98
N VAL A 60 3.83 5.93 -1.23
CA VAL A 60 2.60 6.71 -1.08
C VAL A 60 2.63 7.84 -2.08
N ILE A 61 1.77 7.75 -3.09
CA ILE A 61 1.54 8.83 -4.04
C ILE A 61 0.44 9.70 -3.45
N ARG A 62 0.83 10.84 -2.91
CA ARG A 62 -0.13 11.88 -2.55
C ARG A 62 -0.42 12.68 -3.81
N PRO A 63 -1.69 12.85 -4.22
CA PRO A 63 -1.99 13.79 -5.27
C PRO A 63 -1.41 15.15 -4.83
N LYS A 64 -0.61 15.78 -5.71
CA LYS A 64 -0.24 17.18 -5.49
C LYS A 64 -1.56 17.91 -5.33
N LYS A 65 -1.71 18.64 -4.23
CA LYS A 65 -2.80 19.58 -4.07
C LYS A 65 -2.66 20.56 -5.22
N ASP A 66 -3.47 20.39 -6.26
CA ASP A 66 -3.53 21.34 -7.37
C ASP A 66 -3.82 22.68 -6.71
N SER A 67 -2.83 23.57 -6.71
CA SER A 67 -2.94 24.90 -6.13
C SER A 67 -3.67 25.78 -7.13
N ASN A 68 -4.86 25.36 -7.52
CA ASN A 68 -5.71 26.11 -8.41
C ASN A 68 -7.19 25.79 -8.13
N GLU A 69 -7.68 26.30 -7.00
CA GLU A 69 -9.11 26.60 -6.90
C GLU A 69 -9.26 28.00 -6.26
N PRO A 70 -9.83 28.97 -7.00
CA PRO A 70 -10.04 30.33 -6.51
C PRO A 70 -11.14 30.36 -5.44
N ARG A 71 -10.99 31.30 -4.51
CA ARG A 71 -11.91 31.58 -3.40
C ARG A 71 -13.27 32.04 -3.86
#